data_AF-N6VI52-F1
#
_entry.id   AF-N6VI52-F1
#
_cell.length_a   1.000
_cell.length_b   1.000
_cell.length_c   1.000
_cell.angle_alpha   90.00
_cell.angle_beta   90.00
_cell.angle_gamma   90.00
#
_symmetry.space_group_name_H-M   'P 1'
#
loop_
_entity.id
_entity.type
_entity.pdbx_description
1 polymer ?
#
loop_
_entity_poly.entity_id
_entity_poly.type
_entity_poly.pdbx_seq_one_letter_code
_entity_poly.pdbx_strand_id
1 'polypeptide(L)'
;MVMGCVFKHHVYLCVVSTAMLAGLSLITSHTKAYAQNQKCGTVSSDGSGVVNEPIVCDRGETTVLNTSSGSSKIEIKMNMHPGEEAAVTIKNRADIIATKKLKVTVTGWSGKGPVIKVLSGGELTLKGGVDVTGVGVTGKVIEVNGGGTLMLMGESKIKVEGSGTGLVGVQMGGTEKLMMMRNVTFEGVTEGINIKGSMGGVMVMGLGGTTMTVNGKGSGVNGVVGIKVEDTKAIDATVMGLKIVGEGTGSGGKGVEFIGTGKGGRGR
;
A
#
# COMPACT_ATOMS: atom_id res chain seq x y z
N MET A 1 -41.62 59.02 22.84
CA MET A 1 -40.14 59.07 22.85
C MET A 1 -39.62 57.85 22.10
N VAL A 2 -38.93 58.10 21.00
CA VAL A 2 -38.25 57.09 20.18
C VAL A 2 -36.94 56.75 20.88
N MET A 3 -36.67 55.47 21.09
CA MET A 3 -35.33 54.99 21.47
C MET A 3 -35.05 53.72 20.68
N GLY A 4 -34.56 53.91 19.45
CA GLY A 4 -34.02 52.84 18.62
C GLY A 4 -32.63 52.45 19.13
N CYS A 5 -32.45 51.18 19.49
CA CYS A 5 -31.13 50.61 19.76
C CYS A 5 -30.52 50.09 18.45
N VAL A 6 -29.69 50.92 17.82
CA VAL A 6 -28.80 50.54 16.73
C VAL A 6 -27.58 49.83 17.34
N PHE A 7 -27.68 48.53 17.56
CA PHE A 7 -26.51 47.72 17.94
C PHE A 7 -25.76 47.22 16.69
N LYS A 8 -24.73 48.01 16.38
CA LYS A 8 -23.53 47.75 15.56
C LYS A 8 -23.26 46.29 15.20
N HIS A 9 -23.18 46.05 13.90
CA HIS A 9 -22.66 44.86 13.20
C HIS A 9 -21.15 44.58 13.41
N HIS A 10 -20.53 45.05 14.51
CA HIS A 10 -19.07 45.10 14.63
C HIS A 10 -18.48 44.41 15.86
N VAL A 11 -19.28 43.70 16.65
CA VAL A 11 -18.79 42.97 17.84
C VAL A 11 -18.67 41.46 17.59
N TYR A 12 -19.33 40.93 16.55
CA TYR A 12 -19.30 39.48 16.27
C TYR A 12 -18.05 39.01 15.50
N LEU A 13 -17.26 39.93 14.92
CA LEU A 13 -16.08 39.54 14.12
C LEU A 13 -14.83 39.25 14.98
N CYS A 14 -14.73 39.84 16.18
CA CYS A 14 -13.55 39.64 17.04
C CYS A 14 -13.58 38.34 17.85
N VAL A 15 -14.77 37.82 18.19
CA VAL A 15 -14.87 36.59 19.00
C VAL A 15 -14.69 35.33 18.15
N VAL A 16 -14.97 35.39 16.85
CA VAL A 16 -14.81 34.24 15.94
C VAL A 16 -13.33 34.01 15.54
N SER A 17 -12.49 35.05 15.61
CA SER A 17 -11.08 34.95 15.17
C SER A 17 -10.14 34.30 16.20
N THR A 18 -10.43 34.41 17.50
CA THR A 18 -9.58 33.82 18.56
C THR A 18 -9.86 32.34 18.81
N ALA A 19 -11.07 31.85 18.51
CA ALA A 19 -11.39 30.42 18.61
C ALA A 19 -10.73 29.60 17.49
N MET A 20 -10.52 30.17 16.30
CA MET A 20 -9.88 29.45 15.20
C MET A 20 -8.35 29.30 15.37
N LEU A 21 -7.66 30.20 16.09
CA LEU A 21 -6.21 30.08 16.28
C LEU A 21 -5.81 29.02 17.31
N ALA A 22 -6.67 28.70 18.28
CA ALA A 22 -6.39 27.64 19.27
C ALA A 22 -6.60 26.21 18.69
N GLY A 23 -7.35 26.06 17.59
CA GLY A 23 -7.52 24.79 16.89
C GLY A 23 -6.29 24.35 16.09
N LEU A 24 -5.39 25.28 15.76
CA LEU A 24 -4.18 24.98 14.96
C LEU A 24 -2.97 24.61 15.84
N SER A 25 -2.99 24.92 17.13
CA SER A 25 -1.92 24.61 18.10
C SER A 25 -1.88 23.13 18.53
N LEU A 26 -2.91 22.34 18.24
CA LEU A 26 -2.91 20.90 18.55
C LEU A 26 -2.06 20.06 17.58
N ILE A 27 -1.44 20.69 16.57
CA ILE A 27 -0.65 20.00 15.54
C ILE A 27 0.87 20.05 15.82
N THR A 28 1.38 20.88 16.75
CA THR A 28 2.83 21.15 16.81
C THR A 28 3.47 21.29 18.19
N SER A 29 3.01 20.57 19.22
CA SER A 29 3.76 20.50 20.48
C SER A 29 4.00 19.07 20.94
N HIS A 30 5.29 18.76 21.09
CA HIS A 30 5.95 17.79 21.96
C HIS A 30 6.91 16.86 21.21
N THR A 31 8.08 17.43 20.90
CA THR A 31 9.35 16.71 20.76
C THR A 31 9.86 16.19 22.10
N LYS A 32 10.47 15.00 22.08
CA LYS A 32 11.31 14.31 23.08
C LYS A 32 10.61 13.22 23.91
N ALA A 33 10.85 11.96 23.55
CA ALA A 33 11.41 10.92 24.43
C ALA A 33 11.52 9.58 23.66
N TYR A 34 12.51 8.80 24.06
CA TYR A 34 12.98 7.54 23.49
C TYR A 34 11.90 6.53 23.07
N ALA A 35 12.17 5.85 21.96
CA ALA A 35 11.44 4.73 21.38
C ALA A 35 11.11 3.61 22.39
N GLN A 36 9.86 3.57 22.86
CA GLN A 36 9.35 2.45 23.66
C GLN A 36 7.92 2.05 23.29
N ASN A 37 7.44 2.42 22.11
CA ASN A 37 6.07 2.10 21.70
C ASN A 37 5.94 2.19 20.18
N GLN A 38 5.82 1.06 19.50
CA GLN A 38 5.40 0.96 18.10
C GLN A 38 3.95 1.49 17.96
N LYS A 39 3.85 2.82 17.93
CA LYS A 39 2.65 3.65 17.78
C LYS A 39 2.79 4.30 16.42
N CYS A 40 2.21 3.71 15.38
CA CYS A 40 2.41 4.25 14.04
C CYS A 40 1.87 5.67 13.95
N GLY A 41 2.74 6.62 13.59
CA GLY A 41 2.46 8.04 13.32
C GLY A 41 3.75 8.81 12.97
N THR A 42 4.84 8.55 13.69
CA THR A 42 6.18 9.03 13.28
C THR A 42 7.19 7.92 13.51
N VAL A 43 7.91 7.54 12.46
CA VAL A 43 8.98 6.54 12.57
C VAL A 43 10.29 7.26 12.86
N SER A 44 11.03 6.75 13.86
CA SER A 44 12.36 7.26 14.17
C SER A 44 13.31 6.92 13.02
N SER A 45 13.97 7.96 12.50
CA SER A 45 15.04 7.80 11.50
C SER A 45 16.37 8.17 12.13
N ASP A 46 17.47 7.69 11.54
CA ASP A 46 18.85 8.01 11.94
C ASP A 46 19.27 9.48 11.71
N GLY A 47 18.31 10.39 11.52
CA GLY A 47 18.52 11.78 11.14
C GLY A 47 18.67 12.00 9.63
N SER A 48 18.92 10.95 8.84
CA SER A 48 19.00 11.02 7.36
C SER A 48 17.71 10.63 6.65
N GLY A 49 16.67 10.25 7.39
CA GLY A 49 15.41 9.71 6.83
C GLY A 49 15.45 8.20 6.55
N VAL A 50 16.49 7.51 7.02
CA VAL A 50 16.60 6.05 6.97
C VAL A 50 16.09 5.45 8.27
N VAL A 51 15.21 4.48 8.13
CA VAL A 51 14.67 3.61 9.17
C VAL A 51 15.42 2.29 9.08
N ASN A 52 16.10 1.90 10.16
CA ASN A 52 16.90 0.67 10.19
C ASN A 52 16.19 -0.50 10.87
N GLU A 53 14.90 -0.38 11.17
CA GLU A 53 14.08 -1.40 11.82
C GLU A 53 12.75 -1.63 11.07
N PRO A 54 12.13 -2.81 11.19
CA PRO A 54 10.79 -3.05 10.65
C PRO A 54 9.74 -2.16 11.31
N ILE A 55 8.75 -1.75 10.52
CA ILE A 55 7.61 -0.96 11.01
C ILE A 55 6.43 -1.90 11.23
N VAL A 56 5.93 -1.97 12.46
CA VAL A 56 4.74 -2.76 12.79
C VAL A 56 3.66 -1.84 13.37
N CYS A 57 2.48 -1.84 12.76
CA CYS A 57 1.32 -1.06 13.15
C CYS A 57 0.19 -2.01 13.56
N ASP A 58 -0.27 -1.93 14.81
CA ASP A 58 -1.18 -2.94 15.37
C ASP A 58 -2.27 -2.41 16.29
N ARG A 59 -2.45 -1.08 16.35
CA ARG A 59 -3.56 -0.43 17.06
C ARG A 59 -4.55 0.10 16.06
N GLY A 60 -5.83 -0.17 16.26
CA GLY A 60 -6.95 0.16 15.36
C GLY A 60 -7.27 1.65 15.24
N GLU A 61 -6.25 2.50 15.16
CA GLU A 61 -6.34 3.93 14.92
C GLU A 61 -5.79 4.25 13.53
N THR A 62 -6.31 5.30 12.91
CA THR A 62 -5.80 5.82 11.65
C THR A 62 -4.62 6.76 11.90
N THR A 63 -3.48 6.47 11.29
CA THR A 63 -2.32 7.37 11.38
C THR A 63 -1.58 7.56 10.07
N VAL A 64 -0.99 8.74 9.91
CA VAL A 64 -0.13 9.07 8.78
C VAL A 64 1.27 8.52 9.05
N LEU A 65 1.80 7.70 8.14
CA LEU A 65 3.18 7.27 8.21
C LEU A 65 4.08 8.37 7.64
N ASN A 66 4.88 8.97 8.52
CA ASN A 66 5.85 9.99 8.13
C ASN A 66 7.21 9.76 8.79
N THR A 67 8.24 10.34 8.19
CA THR A 67 9.60 10.42 8.74
C THR A 67 9.84 11.80 9.33
N SER A 68 10.65 11.87 10.39
CA SER A 68 11.05 13.13 11.02
C SER A 68 11.87 14.06 10.12
N SER A 69 12.39 13.56 8.99
CA SER A 69 13.15 14.35 8.01
C SER A 69 12.26 14.89 6.89
N GLY A 70 12.59 16.07 6.37
CA GLY A 70 11.92 16.69 5.21
C GLY A 70 12.13 15.96 3.88
N SER A 71 12.60 14.71 3.91
CA SER A 71 12.82 13.87 2.73
C SER A 71 11.51 13.53 2.02
N SER A 72 11.57 13.35 0.70
CA SER A 72 10.41 12.96 -0.14
C SER A 72 10.08 11.46 -0.11
N LYS A 73 10.87 10.67 0.62
CA LYS A 73 10.77 9.21 0.72
C LYS A 73 10.99 8.73 2.16
N ILE A 74 10.49 7.53 2.47
CA ILE A 74 10.80 6.80 3.69
C ILE A 74 11.70 5.64 3.27
N GLU A 75 12.96 5.65 3.69
CA GLU A 75 13.89 4.58 3.34
C GLU A 75 13.98 3.57 4.48
N ILE A 76 13.71 2.29 4.21
CA ILE A 76 13.78 1.20 5.19
C ILE A 76 14.88 0.25 4.76
N LYS A 77 15.86 -0.01 5.63
CA LYS A 77 16.95 -0.95 5.38
C LYS A 77 16.78 -2.18 6.27
N MET A 78 16.61 -3.33 5.64
CA MET A 78 16.39 -4.62 6.33
C MET A 78 17.68 -5.45 6.48
N ASN A 79 18.83 -4.88 6.15
CA ASN A 79 20.13 -5.55 6.17
C ASN A 79 20.55 -6.03 7.56
N MET A 80 20.05 -5.39 8.62
CA MET A 80 20.31 -5.76 10.01
C MET A 80 19.22 -6.67 10.61
N HIS A 81 18.16 -6.95 9.86
CA HIS A 81 16.98 -7.70 10.33
C HIS A 81 16.59 -8.85 9.39
N PRO A 82 17.50 -9.79 9.10
CA PRO A 82 17.25 -10.87 8.13
C PRO A 82 16.20 -11.90 8.58
N GLY A 83 15.90 -11.95 9.89
CA GLY A 83 14.90 -12.85 10.47
C GLY A 83 13.47 -12.31 10.44
N GLU A 84 13.28 -11.04 10.06
CA GLU A 84 11.97 -10.40 10.05
C GLU A 84 11.17 -10.73 8.79
N GLU A 85 9.86 -10.89 8.95
CA GLU A 85 8.98 -11.39 7.89
C GLU A 85 8.61 -10.31 6.86
N ALA A 86 8.59 -9.05 7.25
CA ALA A 86 8.26 -7.92 6.38
C ALA A 86 8.90 -6.62 6.89
N ALA A 87 9.15 -5.68 5.99
CA ALA A 87 9.66 -4.35 6.35
C ALA A 87 8.56 -3.46 6.94
N VAL A 88 7.32 -3.64 6.48
CA VAL A 88 6.14 -2.96 7.01
C VAL A 88 5.05 -3.99 7.26
N THR A 89 4.52 -4.04 8.48
CA THR A 89 3.39 -4.90 8.86
C THR A 89 2.27 -4.05 9.45
N ILE A 90 1.06 -4.20 8.92
CA ILE A 90 -0.15 -3.52 9.38
C ILE A 90 -1.15 -4.59 9.77
N LYS A 91 -1.64 -4.57 11.00
CA LYS A 91 -2.56 -5.57 11.54
C LYS A 91 -3.57 -4.94 12.49
N ASN A 92 -4.54 -5.75 12.94
CA ASN A 92 -5.51 -5.38 13.96
C ASN A 92 -6.31 -4.11 13.63
N ARG A 93 -6.77 -3.97 12.38
CA ARG A 93 -7.53 -2.80 11.91
C ARG A 93 -6.81 -1.45 12.04
N ALA A 94 -5.48 -1.46 12.11
CA ALA A 94 -4.70 -0.24 12.01
C ALA A 94 -4.83 0.33 10.59
N ASP A 95 -5.03 1.63 10.46
CA ASP A 95 -5.12 2.29 9.16
C ASP A 95 -3.94 3.22 8.96
N ILE A 96 -3.15 2.98 7.92
CA ILE A 96 -1.90 3.71 7.68
C ILE A 96 -1.96 4.46 6.37
N ILE A 97 -1.66 5.75 6.42
CA ILE A 97 -1.54 6.60 5.23
C ILE A 97 -0.06 6.94 5.00
N ALA A 98 0.57 6.29 4.02
CA ALA A 98 1.91 6.67 3.56
C ALA A 98 1.79 7.78 2.51
N THR A 99 2.13 8.99 2.91
CA THR A 99 2.09 10.18 2.05
C THR A 99 3.31 10.29 1.13
N LYS A 100 4.43 9.68 1.54
CA LYS A 100 5.70 9.66 0.82
C LYS A 100 5.91 8.32 0.13
N LYS A 101 6.83 8.29 -0.84
CA LYS A 101 7.26 7.03 -1.47
C LYS A 101 8.01 6.17 -0.45
N LEU A 102 7.66 4.89 -0.36
CA LEU A 102 8.38 3.91 0.45
C LEU A 102 9.52 3.33 -0.37
N LYS A 103 10.77 3.45 0.10
CA LYS A 103 11.92 2.80 -0.51
C LYS A 103 12.42 1.73 0.45
N VAL A 104 12.38 0.46 0.07
CA VAL A 104 12.85 -0.64 0.91
C VAL A 104 14.05 -1.30 0.27
N THR A 105 15.16 -1.37 1.01
CA THR A 105 16.38 -2.07 0.59
C THR A 105 16.51 -3.34 1.41
N VAL A 106 16.47 -4.49 0.72
CA VAL A 106 16.53 -5.82 1.34
C VAL A 106 17.81 -6.52 0.89
N THR A 107 18.91 -6.34 1.63
CA THR A 107 20.16 -7.08 1.38
C THR A 107 20.30 -8.21 2.40
N GLY A 108 20.60 -9.43 1.94
CA GLY A 108 20.74 -10.60 2.83
C GLY A 108 19.42 -11.14 3.40
N TRP A 109 18.28 -10.56 3.01
CA TRP A 109 16.97 -11.07 3.40
C TRP A 109 16.67 -12.35 2.62
N SER A 110 16.21 -13.38 3.34
CA SER A 110 15.88 -14.69 2.74
C SER A 110 14.69 -14.64 1.77
N GLY A 111 14.00 -13.50 1.68
CA GLY A 111 12.92 -13.23 0.72
C GLY A 111 11.71 -14.13 0.86
N LYS A 112 11.55 -14.80 2.01
CA LYS A 112 10.42 -15.71 2.25
C LYS A 112 9.09 -14.98 2.47
N GLY A 113 9.14 -13.72 2.92
CA GLY A 113 7.96 -12.92 3.23
C GLY A 113 7.74 -11.75 2.26
N PRO A 114 6.58 -11.10 2.33
CA PRO A 114 6.28 -9.91 1.55
C PRO A 114 7.04 -8.69 2.11
N VAL A 115 7.34 -7.70 1.26
CA VAL A 115 7.99 -6.46 1.73
C VAL A 115 7.05 -5.66 2.64
N ILE A 116 5.78 -5.60 2.26
CA ILE A 116 4.69 -4.96 3.01
C ILE A 116 3.60 -6.00 3.24
N LYS A 117 3.15 -6.12 4.48
CA LYS A 117 2.11 -7.07 4.90
C LYS A 117 0.94 -6.34 5.54
N VAL A 118 -0.26 -6.52 5.01
CA VAL A 118 -1.50 -5.92 5.52
C VAL A 118 -2.46 -7.05 5.93
N LEU A 119 -2.85 -7.08 7.20
CA LEU A 119 -3.53 -8.20 7.85
C LEU A 119 -4.74 -7.75 8.67
N SER A 120 -5.65 -8.69 8.94
CA SER A 120 -6.66 -8.60 10.01
C SER A 120 -7.48 -7.31 9.98
N GLY A 121 -8.02 -6.98 8.80
CA GLY A 121 -8.81 -5.77 8.58
C GLY A 121 -8.02 -4.46 8.61
N GLY A 122 -6.69 -4.50 8.67
CA GLY A 122 -5.85 -3.31 8.55
C GLY A 122 -5.94 -2.67 7.17
N GLU A 123 -5.73 -1.37 7.10
CA GLU A 123 -5.76 -0.59 5.87
C GLU A 123 -4.41 0.06 5.60
N LEU A 124 -3.95 -0.04 4.35
CA LEU A 124 -2.80 0.72 3.86
C LEU A 124 -3.24 1.62 2.71
N THR A 125 -3.12 2.92 2.92
CA THR A 125 -3.26 3.93 1.88
C THR A 125 -1.88 4.42 1.43
N LEU A 126 -1.52 4.15 0.18
CA LEU A 126 -0.34 4.68 -0.48
C LEU A 126 -0.73 5.87 -1.35
N LYS A 127 -0.25 7.06 -0.99
CA LYS A 127 -0.29 8.23 -1.88
C LYS A 127 0.98 8.34 -2.72
N GLY A 128 2.05 7.66 -2.31
CA GLY A 128 3.29 7.50 -3.06
C GLY A 128 3.37 6.14 -3.78
N GLY A 129 4.57 5.84 -4.28
CA GLY A 129 4.93 4.51 -4.79
C GLY A 129 5.68 3.66 -3.74
N VAL A 130 6.07 2.46 -4.16
CA VAL A 130 6.95 1.56 -3.42
C VAL A 130 8.11 1.18 -4.34
N ASP A 131 9.33 1.46 -3.92
CA ASP A 131 10.54 1.04 -4.63
C ASP A 131 11.27 0.01 -3.77
N VAL A 132 11.42 -1.21 -4.27
CA VAL A 132 12.12 -2.30 -3.58
C VAL A 132 13.39 -2.65 -4.34
N THR A 133 14.52 -2.71 -3.65
CA THR A 133 15.81 -3.10 -4.22
C THR A 133 16.44 -4.24 -3.43
N GLY A 134 17.19 -5.11 -4.13
CA GLY A 134 17.94 -6.22 -3.53
C GLY A 134 17.17 -7.54 -3.41
N VAL A 135 16.01 -7.65 -4.05
CA VAL A 135 15.20 -8.88 -4.01
C VAL A 135 15.90 -9.99 -4.80
N GLY A 136 16.48 -10.96 -4.09
CA GLY A 136 17.26 -12.06 -4.68
C GLY A 136 16.47 -13.31 -5.08
N VAL A 137 15.19 -13.44 -4.68
CA VAL A 137 14.37 -14.65 -4.85
C VAL A 137 12.91 -14.32 -5.22
N THR A 138 12.13 -15.34 -5.58
CA THR A 138 10.66 -15.26 -5.73
C THR A 138 10.04 -14.57 -4.52
N GLY A 139 9.25 -13.52 -4.74
CA GLY A 139 8.78 -12.67 -3.65
C GLY A 139 7.59 -11.81 -4.01
N LYS A 140 6.85 -11.41 -2.97
CA LYS A 140 5.69 -10.52 -3.07
C LYS A 140 6.12 -9.15 -2.59
N VAL A 141 5.76 -8.08 -3.29
CA VAL A 141 6.02 -6.73 -2.76
C VAL A 141 5.02 -6.43 -1.65
N ILE A 142 3.73 -6.55 -1.95
CA ILE A 142 2.66 -6.31 -0.98
C ILE A 142 1.83 -7.59 -0.85
N GLU A 143 1.57 -8.01 0.37
CA GLU A 143 0.59 -9.05 0.67
C GLU A 143 -0.54 -8.46 1.50
N VAL A 144 -1.76 -8.65 1.02
CA VAL A 144 -2.99 -8.23 1.70
C VAL A 144 -3.77 -9.51 2.04
N ASN A 145 -4.05 -9.73 3.32
CA ASN A 145 -4.74 -10.93 3.82
C ASN A 145 -5.67 -10.58 5.00
N GLY A 146 -6.54 -11.53 5.37
CA GLY A 146 -7.39 -11.44 6.57
C GLY A 146 -8.36 -10.27 6.53
N GLY A 147 -8.90 -9.94 5.36
CA GLY A 147 -9.83 -8.83 5.15
C GLY A 147 -9.17 -7.45 5.14
N GLY A 148 -7.85 -7.38 4.98
CA GLY A 148 -7.13 -6.11 4.82
C GLY A 148 -7.52 -5.33 3.56
N THR A 149 -7.22 -4.04 3.57
CA THR A 149 -7.49 -3.12 2.46
C THR A 149 -6.21 -2.41 2.01
N LEU A 150 -5.99 -2.34 0.69
CA LEU A 150 -4.92 -1.55 0.08
C LEU A 150 -5.54 -0.49 -0.83
N MET A 151 -5.20 0.78 -0.60
CA MET A 151 -5.64 1.92 -1.41
C MET A 151 -4.44 2.60 -2.07
N LEU A 152 -4.46 2.68 -3.40
CA LEU A 152 -3.46 3.37 -4.20
C LEU A 152 -4.08 4.69 -4.68
N MET A 153 -3.87 5.76 -3.91
CA MET A 153 -4.52 7.06 -4.13
C MET A 153 -3.75 7.98 -5.09
N GLY A 154 -2.43 7.84 -5.13
CA GLY A 154 -1.55 8.63 -5.98
C GLY A 154 -1.22 7.93 -7.29
N GLU A 155 -0.48 8.60 -8.17
CA GLU A 155 0.24 7.89 -9.22
C GLU A 155 1.29 7.00 -8.55
N SER A 156 0.93 5.73 -8.39
CA SER A 156 1.72 4.78 -7.63
C SER A 156 2.54 3.93 -8.58
N LYS A 157 3.85 3.97 -8.40
CA LYS A 157 4.77 3.01 -9.03
C LYS A 157 5.20 2.00 -7.97
N ILE A 158 4.96 0.72 -8.22
CA ILE A 158 5.45 -0.40 -7.42
C ILE A 158 6.58 -1.04 -8.23
N LYS A 159 7.81 -0.72 -7.86
CA LYS A 159 9.01 -1.11 -8.58
C LYS A 159 9.79 -2.15 -7.79
N VAL A 160 10.22 -3.20 -8.47
CA VAL A 160 11.13 -4.22 -7.94
C VAL A 160 12.40 -4.27 -8.78
N GLU A 161 13.54 -4.06 -8.12
CA GLU A 161 14.86 -4.26 -8.69
C GLU A 161 15.50 -5.48 -8.03
N GLY A 162 15.45 -6.60 -8.74
CA GLY A 162 15.98 -7.88 -8.31
C GLY A 162 16.23 -8.82 -9.48
N SER A 163 16.88 -9.94 -9.20
CA SER A 163 17.10 -11.05 -10.15
C SER A 163 16.13 -12.21 -9.93
N GLY A 164 15.15 -12.06 -9.03
CA GLY A 164 14.16 -13.09 -8.74
C GLY A 164 13.23 -13.37 -9.93
N THR A 165 12.81 -14.62 -10.06
CA THR A 165 11.72 -15.05 -10.97
C THR A 165 10.39 -15.04 -10.22
N GLY A 166 9.25 -14.97 -10.92
CA GLY A 166 7.93 -15.09 -10.28
C GLY A 166 7.58 -13.99 -9.28
N LEU A 167 8.09 -12.77 -9.50
CA LEU A 167 7.86 -11.63 -8.62
C LEU A 167 6.42 -11.12 -8.77
N VAL A 168 5.75 -10.88 -7.64
CA VAL A 168 4.36 -10.42 -7.59
C VAL A 168 4.30 -9.02 -6.99
N GLY A 169 3.63 -8.09 -7.67
CA GLY A 169 3.37 -6.75 -7.16
C GLY A 169 2.49 -6.78 -5.90
N VAL A 170 1.24 -7.21 -6.04
CA VAL A 170 0.31 -7.38 -4.92
C VAL A 170 -0.22 -8.80 -4.90
N GLN A 171 -0.03 -9.52 -3.80
CA GLN A 171 -0.75 -10.75 -3.52
C GLN A 171 -1.96 -10.48 -2.64
N MET A 172 -3.13 -10.93 -3.07
CA MET A 172 -4.37 -10.87 -2.29
C MET A 172 -4.79 -12.28 -1.87
N GLY A 173 -5.32 -12.38 -0.66
CA GLY A 173 -5.89 -13.59 -0.09
C GLY A 173 -7.28 -13.92 -0.66
N GLY A 174 -8.26 -14.06 0.24
CA GLY A 174 -9.65 -14.39 -0.09
C GLY A 174 -10.73 -13.37 0.29
N THR A 175 -10.48 -12.29 1.03
CA THR A 175 -11.56 -11.33 1.43
C THR A 175 -11.15 -9.87 1.30
N GLU A 176 -10.05 -9.63 0.61
CA GLU A 176 -9.34 -8.35 0.64
C GLU A 176 -9.83 -7.39 -0.44
N LYS A 177 -9.55 -6.11 -0.21
CA LYS A 177 -9.93 -5.03 -1.11
C LYS A 177 -8.70 -4.29 -1.61
N LEU A 178 -8.62 -4.09 -2.91
CA LEU A 178 -7.64 -3.24 -3.57
C LEU A 178 -8.38 -2.17 -4.36
N MET A 179 -8.15 -0.91 -4.00
CA MET A 179 -8.70 0.25 -4.70
C MET A 179 -7.58 1.06 -5.34
N MET A 180 -7.72 1.36 -6.63
CA MET A 180 -6.83 2.23 -7.38
C MET A 180 -7.60 3.48 -7.80
N MET A 181 -7.16 4.64 -7.33
CA MET A 181 -7.79 5.92 -7.67
C MET A 181 -7.12 6.63 -8.84
N ARG A 182 -5.89 6.22 -9.17
CA ARG A 182 -5.07 6.77 -10.24
C ARG A 182 -4.27 5.65 -10.88
N ASN A 183 -3.56 5.98 -11.96
CA ASN A 183 -2.74 5.03 -12.68
C ASN A 183 -1.70 4.38 -11.77
N VAL A 184 -1.55 3.06 -11.93
CA VAL A 184 -0.60 2.25 -11.18
C VAL A 184 0.33 1.54 -12.14
N THR A 185 1.64 1.61 -11.90
CA THR A 185 2.64 0.88 -12.68
C THR A 185 3.36 -0.11 -11.81
N PHE A 186 3.37 -1.37 -12.22
CA PHE A 186 4.19 -2.42 -11.66
C PHE A 186 5.42 -2.63 -12.54
N GLU A 187 6.62 -2.43 -12.00
CA GLU A 187 7.88 -2.59 -12.74
C GLU A 187 8.71 -3.72 -12.13
N GLY A 188 9.26 -4.59 -12.97
CA GLY A 188 10.13 -5.68 -12.53
C GLY A 188 9.39 -6.85 -11.89
N VAL A 189 8.10 -7.00 -12.17
CA VAL A 189 7.27 -8.12 -11.70
C VAL A 189 6.79 -8.99 -12.86
N THR A 190 6.51 -10.26 -12.61
CA THR A 190 5.86 -11.14 -13.60
C THR A 190 4.34 -11.06 -13.52
N GLU A 191 3.83 -10.74 -12.32
CA GLU A 191 2.40 -10.61 -12.04
C GLU A 191 2.17 -9.28 -11.33
N GLY A 192 1.27 -8.44 -11.86
CA GLY A 192 0.92 -7.18 -11.20
C GLY A 192 0.13 -7.44 -9.92
N ILE A 193 -1.00 -8.13 -10.05
CA ILE A 193 -1.82 -8.60 -8.94
C ILE A 193 -2.00 -10.12 -9.07
N ASN A 194 -1.78 -10.85 -7.99
CA ASN A 194 -2.13 -12.25 -7.86
C ASN A 194 -3.17 -12.43 -6.76
N ILE A 195 -4.35 -12.94 -7.11
CA ILE A 195 -5.43 -13.28 -6.19
C ILE A 195 -5.37 -14.77 -5.90
N LYS A 196 -4.99 -15.12 -4.67
CA LYS A 196 -4.93 -16.49 -4.13
C LYS A 196 -5.78 -16.57 -2.87
N GLY A 197 -7.00 -17.09 -2.98
CA GLY A 197 -7.95 -17.05 -1.88
C GLY A 197 -8.89 -18.23 -1.83
N SER A 198 -9.51 -18.43 -0.67
CA SER A 198 -10.59 -19.40 -0.46
C SER A 198 -11.91 -18.66 -0.22
N MET A 199 -12.97 -19.01 -0.96
CA MET A 199 -14.41 -18.75 -0.76
C MET A 199 -14.90 -17.36 -0.28
N GLY A 200 -14.04 -16.38 -0.07
CA GLY A 200 -14.42 -15.00 0.18
C GLY A 200 -14.37 -14.18 -1.10
N GLY A 201 -15.13 -13.08 -1.12
CA GLY A 201 -15.12 -12.12 -2.23
C GLY A 201 -13.90 -11.22 -2.15
N VAL A 202 -12.94 -11.40 -3.07
CA VAL A 202 -11.84 -10.46 -3.29
C VAL A 202 -12.30 -9.37 -4.26
N MET A 203 -11.96 -8.12 -3.98
CA MET A 203 -12.34 -6.99 -4.82
C MET A 203 -11.11 -6.20 -5.29
N VAL A 204 -10.96 -6.06 -6.60
CA VAL A 204 -9.99 -5.15 -7.23
C VAL A 204 -10.78 -4.12 -8.03
N MET A 205 -10.64 -2.85 -7.68
CA MET A 205 -11.42 -1.78 -8.30
C MET A 205 -10.51 -0.62 -8.74
N GLY A 206 -10.65 -0.22 -9.99
CA GLY A 206 -10.17 1.07 -10.51
C GLY A 206 -11.28 2.11 -10.50
N LEU A 207 -10.95 3.35 -10.15
CA LEU A 207 -11.87 4.49 -10.19
C LEU A 207 -11.46 5.45 -11.31
N GLY A 208 -12.44 6.13 -11.93
CA GLY A 208 -12.17 7.24 -12.85
C GLY A 208 -11.34 6.90 -14.09
N GLY A 209 -11.47 5.68 -14.65
CA GLY A 209 -10.72 5.28 -15.85
C GLY A 209 -9.25 4.89 -15.57
N THR A 210 -8.96 4.47 -14.34
CA THR A 210 -7.62 4.06 -13.91
C THR A 210 -7.00 3.03 -14.86
N THR A 211 -5.73 3.28 -15.24
CA THR A 211 -4.90 2.33 -15.96
C THR A 211 -3.93 1.63 -15.01
N MET A 212 -3.92 0.31 -15.04
CA MET A 212 -2.90 -0.54 -14.44
C MET A 212 -1.93 -0.99 -15.53
N THR A 213 -0.66 -0.68 -15.36
CA THR A 213 0.42 -1.07 -16.27
C THR A 213 1.34 -2.08 -15.58
N VAL A 214 1.64 -3.19 -16.25
CA VAL A 214 2.59 -4.21 -15.75
C VAL A 214 3.74 -4.37 -16.72
N ASN A 215 4.93 -4.00 -16.23
CA ASN A 215 6.18 -3.92 -16.98
C ASN A 215 7.14 -4.95 -16.41
N GLY A 216 7.16 -6.12 -17.06
CA GLY A 216 8.05 -7.21 -16.68
C GLY A 216 9.51 -6.87 -16.96
N LYS A 217 10.42 -7.48 -16.21
CA LYS A 217 11.86 -7.36 -16.40
C LYS A 217 12.48 -8.73 -16.65
N GLY A 218 13.29 -8.84 -17.70
CA GLY A 218 14.14 -9.98 -17.99
C GLY A 218 13.98 -10.52 -19.41
N SER A 219 15.10 -10.69 -20.12
CA SER A 219 15.13 -11.49 -21.35
C SER A 219 14.74 -12.93 -21.00
N GLY A 220 13.66 -13.44 -21.58
CA GLY A 220 13.17 -14.81 -21.33
C GLY A 220 11.99 -14.94 -20.37
N VAL A 221 11.43 -13.84 -19.85
CA VAL A 221 10.13 -13.89 -19.15
C VAL A 221 9.02 -14.05 -20.19
N ASN A 222 8.51 -15.26 -20.33
CA ASN A 222 7.36 -15.55 -21.19
C ASN A 222 6.08 -14.98 -20.57
N GLY A 223 5.72 -13.78 -21.01
CA GLY A 223 4.47 -13.12 -20.65
C GLY A 223 4.48 -12.48 -19.26
N VAL A 224 3.92 -11.28 -19.19
CA VAL A 224 3.51 -10.64 -17.94
C VAL A 224 2.02 -10.83 -17.76
N VAL A 225 1.57 -11.03 -16.52
CA VAL A 225 0.16 -11.10 -16.20
C VAL A 225 -0.23 -9.85 -15.44
N GLY A 226 -1.24 -9.13 -15.93
CA GLY A 226 -1.83 -8.01 -15.21
C GLY A 226 -2.42 -8.48 -13.89
N ILE A 227 -3.53 -9.23 -13.99
CA ILE A 227 -4.22 -9.82 -12.86
C ILE A 227 -4.30 -11.33 -13.05
N LYS A 228 -3.74 -12.09 -12.11
CA LYS A 228 -3.86 -13.53 -12.05
C LYS A 228 -4.84 -13.91 -10.95
N VAL A 229 -5.80 -14.77 -11.27
CA VAL A 229 -6.73 -15.35 -10.31
C VAL A 229 -6.49 -16.86 -10.28
N GLU A 230 -5.99 -17.37 -9.16
CA GLU A 230 -5.55 -18.76 -9.04
C GLU A 230 -6.04 -19.38 -7.73
N ASP A 231 -6.87 -20.42 -7.80
CA ASP A 231 -7.17 -21.30 -6.68
C ASP A 231 -7.48 -22.73 -7.14
N THR A 232 -7.27 -23.65 -6.22
CA THR A 232 -7.52 -25.09 -6.32
C THR A 232 -8.92 -25.49 -5.87
N LYS A 233 -9.70 -24.56 -5.30
CA LYS A 233 -11.06 -24.79 -4.80
C LYS A 233 -12.07 -23.85 -5.45
N ALA A 234 -12.39 -22.75 -4.79
CA ALA A 234 -13.42 -21.80 -5.18
C ALA A 234 -12.98 -20.41 -4.74
N ILE A 235 -12.84 -19.52 -5.73
CA ILE A 235 -12.62 -18.08 -5.55
C ILE A 235 -13.87 -17.34 -6.03
N ASP A 236 -14.28 -16.34 -5.27
CA ASP A 236 -15.11 -15.24 -5.76
C ASP A 236 -14.22 -14.00 -5.87
N ALA A 237 -14.01 -13.50 -7.09
CA ALA A 237 -13.17 -12.34 -7.33
C ALA A 237 -13.88 -11.37 -8.28
N THR A 238 -14.05 -10.13 -7.84
CA THR A 238 -14.58 -9.04 -8.66
C THR A 238 -13.44 -8.11 -9.07
N VAL A 239 -13.25 -7.95 -10.38
CA VAL A 239 -12.33 -6.98 -10.96
C VAL A 239 -13.13 -6.01 -11.83
N MET A 240 -13.06 -4.71 -11.55
CA MET A 240 -13.82 -3.72 -12.31
C MET A 240 -13.14 -2.35 -12.39
N GLY A 241 -13.52 -1.56 -13.39
CA GLY A 241 -13.11 -0.16 -13.52
C GLY A 241 -11.63 0.06 -13.88
N LEU A 242 -10.94 -0.97 -14.40
CA LEU A 242 -9.55 -0.92 -14.78
C LEU A 242 -9.35 -1.08 -16.28
N LYS A 243 -8.45 -0.28 -16.85
CA LYS A 243 -7.73 -0.62 -18.09
C LYS A 243 -6.44 -1.31 -17.70
N ILE A 244 -6.18 -2.51 -18.24
CA ILE A 244 -4.96 -3.27 -17.93
C ILE A 244 -4.06 -3.28 -19.17
N VAL A 245 -2.81 -2.86 -19.01
CA VAL A 245 -1.81 -2.79 -20.07
C VAL A 245 -0.58 -3.58 -19.63
N GLY A 246 -0.22 -4.61 -20.39
CA GLY A 246 1.07 -5.27 -20.22
C GLY A 246 2.06 -4.70 -21.22
N GLU A 247 3.13 -4.04 -20.76
CA GLU A 247 4.22 -3.59 -21.63
C GLU A 247 5.43 -4.50 -21.36
N GLY A 248 5.63 -5.47 -22.25
CA GLY A 248 6.76 -6.39 -22.20
C GLY A 248 7.23 -6.70 -23.62
N THR A 249 8.53 -6.91 -23.79
CA THR A 249 9.14 -7.21 -25.09
C THR A 249 8.93 -8.67 -25.55
N GLY A 250 8.28 -9.50 -24.72
CA GLY A 250 7.97 -10.90 -25.03
C GLY A 250 6.54 -11.10 -25.54
N SER A 251 6.36 -12.02 -26.49
CA SER A 251 5.04 -12.51 -26.90
C SER A 251 4.34 -13.23 -25.75
N GLY A 252 3.05 -12.93 -25.51
CA GLY A 252 2.22 -13.71 -24.57
C GLY A 252 1.82 -13.02 -23.26
N GLY A 253 1.95 -11.70 -23.16
CA GLY A 253 1.39 -10.95 -22.04
C GLY A 253 -0.14 -11.12 -21.95
N LYS A 254 -0.66 -11.30 -20.73
CA LYS A 254 -2.08 -11.46 -20.43
C LYS A 254 -2.54 -10.29 -19.58
N GLY A 255 -3.65 -9.64 -19.98
CA GLY A 255 -4.29 -8.64 -19.12
C GLY A 255 -4.83 -9.30 -17.85
N VAL A 256 -5.65 -10.34 -18.02
CA VAL A 256 -6.19 -11.16 -16.92
C VAL A 256 -6.00 -12.63 -17.25
N GLU A 257 -5.57 -13.43 -16.27
CA GLU A 257 -5.45 -14.88 -16.37
C GLU A 257 -6.21 -15.56 -15.22
N PHE A 258 -7.07 -16.52 -15.56
CA PHE A 258 -7.77 -17.37 -14.60
C PHE A 258 -7.18 -18.77 -14.67
N ILE A 259 -6.71 -19.29 -13.54
CA ILE A 259 -6.21 -20.66 -13.38
C ILE A 259 -7.05 -21.34 -12.31
N GLY A 260 -7.83 -22.35 -12.71
CA GLY A 260 -8.63 -23.15 -11.79
C GLY A 260 -8.54 -24.63 -12.14
N THR A 261 -8.53 -25.49 -11.11
CA THR A 261 -8.61 -26.95 -11.26
C THR A 261 -10.04 -27.48 -11.12
N GLY A 262 -11.02 -26.58 -11.07
CA GLY A 262 -12.43 -26.92 -10.84
C GLY A 262 -12.93 -27.97 -11.84
N LYS A 263 -13.46 -29.07 -11.32
CA LYS A 263 -14.26 -30.02 -12.13
C LYS A 263 -15.53 -29.27 -12.53
N GLY A 264 -15.69 -28.96 -13.81
CA GLY A 264 -16.80 -28.15 -14.33
C GLY A 264 -18.14 -28.50 -13.66
N GLY A 265 -18.70 -27.54 -12.94
CA GLY A 265 -20.03 -27.68 -12.36
C GLY A 265 -21.06 -27.71 -13.47
N ARG A 266 -21.98 -28.69 -13.43
CA ARG A 266 -23.15 -28.72 -14.32
C ARG A 266 -23.90 -27.40 -14.16
N GLY A 267 -23.98 -26.63 -15.24
CA GLY A 267 -24.89 -25.50 -15.32
C GLY A 267 -26.29 -25.95 -14.93
N ARG A 268 -26.86 -25.28 -13.92
CA ARG A 268 -28.29 -25.32 -13.63
C ARG A 268 -28.91 -24.09 -14.23
#